data_AF-A0A2D9YHT7-F1
#
_entry.id   AF-A0A2D9YHT7-F1
#
_cell.length_a   1.000
_cell.length_b   1.000
_cell.length_c   1.000
_cell.angle_alpha   90.00
_cell.angle_beta   90.00
_cell.angle_gamma   90.00
#
_symmetry.space_group_name_H-M   'P 1'
#
loop_
_entity.id
_entity.type
_entity.pdbx_description
1 polymer ?
#
loop_
_entity_poly.entity_id
_entity_poly.type
_entity_poly.pdbx_seq_one_letter_code
_entity_poly.pdbx_strand_id
1 'polypeptide(L)' 'MDAAVKITSELIKKKTITPEDDGAIKFLTNILSASNFSCREIHSGNVKNLFARWGPKN' A
#
# COMPACT_ATOMS: atom_id res chain seq x y z
N MET A 1 -3.65 -4.93 20.89
CA MET A 1 -4.47 -4.91 19.66
C MET A 1 -3.66 -5.55 18.56
N ASP A 2 -4.21 -6.58 17.93
CA ASP A 2 -3.54 -7.40 16.90
C ASP A 2 -3.07 -6.56 15.70
N ALA A 3 -1.95 -6.96 15.07
CA ALA A 3 -1.32 -6.21 14.00
C ALA A 3 -2.23 -6.08 12.77
N ALA A 4 -2.97 -7.14 12.43
CA ALA A 4 -3.91 -7.09 11.31
C ALA A 4 -5.03 -6.09 11.60
N VAL A 5 -5.61 -6.13 12.80
CA VAL A 5 -6.68 -5.20 13.20
C VAL A 5 -6.22 -3.73 13.14
N LYS A 6 -4.98 -3.42 13.54
CA LYS A 6 -4.43 -2.05 13.43
C LYS A 6 -4.30 -1.60 11.98
N ILE A 7 -3.72 -2.42 11.11
CA ILE A 7 -3.54 -2.10 9.69
C ILE A 7 -4.90 -1.92 9.00
N THR A 8 -5.84 -2.83 9.24
CA THR A 8 -7.20 -2.75 8.71
C THR A 8 -7.92 -1.49 9.20
N SER A 9 -7.80 -1.13 10.48
CA SER A 9 -8.42 0.10 11.01
C SER A 9 -7.87 1.36 10.35
N GLU A 10 -6.55 1.45 10.11
CA GLU A 10 -5.95 2.59 9.42
C GLU A 10 -6.39 2.68 7.96
N LEU A 11 -6.53 1.54 7.27
CA LEU A 11 -7.04 1.52 5.89
C LEU A 11 -8.51 1.97 5.80
N ILE A 12 -9.38 1.50 6.70
CA ILE A 12 -10.81 1.87 6.69
C ILE A 12 -11.03 3.36 6.95
N LYS A 13 -10.14 4.02 7.71
CA LYS A 13 -10.21 5.48 7.95
C LYS A 13 -9.90 6.31 6.71
N LYS A 14 -9.27 5.74 5.69
CA LYS A 14 -8.94 6.44 4.45
C LYS A 14 -10.17 6.56 3.55
N LYS A 15 -10.42 7.75 3.02
CA LYS A 15 -11.53 8.05 2.10
C LYS A 15 -11.17 7.65 0.67
N THR A 16 -10.96 6.36 0.43
CA THR A 16 -10.55 5.82 -0.88
C THR A 16 -11.70 5.76 -1.89
N ILE A 17 -12.31 6.91 -2.17
CA ILE A 17 -13.37 7.02 -3.18
C ILE A 17 -12.72 7.01 -4.56
N THR A 18 -13.06 6.04 -5.40
CA THR A 18 -12.47 5.85 -6.72
C THR A 18 -12.44 7.15 -7.54
N PRO A 19 -11.28 7.56 -8.10
CA PRO A 19 -9.99 6.85 -8.18
C PRO A 19 -8.99 7.15 -7.05
N GLU A 20 -9.37 7.96 -6.06
CA GLU A 20 -8.49 8.44 -5.00
C GLU A 20 -8.10 7.30 -4.04
N ASP A 21 -6.81 7.22 -3.69
CA ASP A 21 -6.30 6.25 -2.72
C ASP A 21 -6.18 6.82 -1.29
N ASP A 22 -6.35 8.13 -1.11
CA ASP A 22 -6.19 8.84 0.18
C ASP A 22 -4.94 8.42 0.98
N GLY A 23 -3.83 8.18 0.25
CA GLY A 23 -2.56 7.73 0.81
C GLY A 23 -2.55 6.31 1.37
N ALA A 24 -3.54 5.47 1.05
CA ALA A 24 -3.58 4.06 1.43
C ALA A 24 -2.43 3.28 0.76
N ILE A 25 -2.11 3.60 -0.50
CA ILE A 25 -0.97 2.96 -1.20
C ILE A 25 0.33 3.31 -0.50
N LYS A 26 0.56 4.60 -0.20
CA LYS A 26 1.76 5.04 0.52
C LYS A 26 1.88 4.38 1.91
N PHE A 27 0.76 4.22 2.62
CA PHE A 27 0.73 3.52 3.90
C PHE A 27 1.18 2.06 3.76
N LEU A 28 0.66 1.34 2.77
CA LEU A 28 1.05 -0.04 2.49
C LEU A 28 2.50 -0.15 2.01
N THR A 29 2.96 0.76 1.13
CA THR A 29 4.36 0.85 0.69
C THR A 29 5.30 0.89 1.89
N ASN A 30 5.03 1.74 2.88
CA ASN A 30 5.88 1.87 4.06
C ASN A 30 5.95 0.57 4.89
N ILE A 31 4.80 -0.08 5.13
CA ILE A 31 4.74 -1.33 5.90
C ILE A 31 5.49 -2.46 5.19
N LEU A 32 5.26 -2.59 3.89
CA LEU A 32 5.84 -3.66 3.08
C LEU A 32 7.35 -3.46 2.87
N SER A 33 7.79 -2.23 2.60
CA SER A 33 9.22 -1.91 2.51
C SER A 33 9.96 -2.16 3.83
N ALA A 34 9.35 -1.86 4.98
CA ALA A 34 9.91 -2.22 6.28
C ALA A 34 10.00 -3.74 6.51
N SER A 35 9.23 -4.52 5.75
CA SER A 35 9.20 -5.99 5.78
C SER A 35 10.00 -6.62 4.63
N ASN A 36 10.97 -5.89 4.05
CA ASN A 36 11.86 -6.34 2.96
C ASN A 36 11.16 -6.63 1.62
N PHE A 37 10.00 -6.03 1.36
CA PHE A 37 9.43 -6.03 0.02
C PHE A 37 10.07 -4.91 -0.82
N SER A 38 10.49 -5.25 -2.03
CA SER A 38 10.74 -4.27 -3.08
C SER A 38 9.39 -3.73 -3.56
N CYS A 39 9.14 -2.45 -3.30
CA CYS A 39 7.90 -1.78 -3.66
C CYS A 39 8.13 -0.79 -4.81
N ARG A 40 7.21 -0.77 -5.77
CA ARG A 40 7.19 0.18 -6.88
C ARG A 40 5.79 0.74 -7.06
N GLU A 41 5.66 2.05 -6.90
CA GLU A 41 4.44 2.78 -7.23
C GLU A 41 4.37 2.98 -8.75
N ILE A 42 3.18 2.78 -9.32
CA ILE A 42 2.92 2.86 -10.75
C ILE A 42 1.67 3.71 -10.96
N HIS A 43 1.80 4.79 -11.72
CA HIS A 43 0.70 5.71 -12.02
C HIS A 43 0.22 5.46 -13.45
N SER A 44 -1.08 5.28 -13.62
CA SER A 44 -1.73 5.14 -14.93
C SER A 44 -2.92 6.08 -15.01
N GLY A 45 -2.75 7.21 -15.70
CA GLY A 45 -3.73 8.30 -15.65
C GLY A 45 -3.91 8.81 -14.21
N ASN A 46 -5.15 8.80 -13.72
CA ASN A 46 -5.51 9.20 -12.36
C ASN A 46 -5.48 8.04 -11.33
N VAL A 47 -5.13 6.82 -11.75
CA VAL A 47 -5.10 5.65 -10.86
C VAL A 47 -3.67 5.41 -10.36
N LYS A 48 -3.52 5.33 -9.04
CA LYS A 48 -2.29 4.88 -8.39
C LYS A 48 -2.34 3.37 -8.15
N ASN A 49 -1.23 2.69 -8.42
CA ASN A 49 -1.07 1.24 -8.25
C ASN A 49 0.22 0.96 -7.47
N LEU A 50 0.26 -0.17 -6.75
CA LEU A 50 1.43 -0.64 -6.02
C LEU A 50 1.81 -2.05 -6.49
N PHE A 51 3.04 -2.22 -6.96
CA PHE A 51 3.66 -3.52 -7.15
C PHE A 51 4.64 -3.77 -5.99
N ALA A 52 4.39 -4.80 -5.19
CA ALA A 52 5.27 -5.20 -4.10
C ALA A 52 5.72 -6.64 -4.30
N ARG A 53 7.03 -6.88 -4.24
CA ARG A 53 7.65 -8.20 -4.40
C ARG A 53 8.54 -8.52 -3.22
N TRP A 54 8.43 -9.74 -2.73
CA TRP A 54 9.39 -10.33 -1.80
C TRP A 54 10.20 -11.41 -2.54
N GLY A 55 11.51 -11.45 -2.31
CA GLY A 55 12.44 -12.37 -2.98
C GLY A 55 13.17 -11.78 -4.20
N PRO A 56 14.19 -12.50 -4.71
CA PRO A 56 15.10 -12.02 -5.77
C PRO A 56 14.34 -11.69 -7.04
N LYS A 57 14.74 -10.65 -7.77
CA LYS A 57 14.27 -10.38 -9.13
C LYS A 57 15.02 -11.35 -10.05
N ASN A 58 14.27 -12.20 -10.76
CA ASN A 58 14.81 -13.15 -11.73
C ASN A 58 15.76 -12.44 -12.70
#